data_AF-A0A662UTN1-F1
#
_entry.id   AF-A0A662UTN1-F1
#
_cell.length_a   1.000
_cell.length_b   1.000
_cell.length_c   1.000
_cell.angle_alpha   90.00
_cell.angle_beta   90.00
_cell.angle_gamma   90.00
#
_symmetry.space_group_name_H-M   'P 1'
#
loop_
_entity.id
_entity.type
_entity.pdbx_description
1 polymer ?
#
loop_
_entity_poly.entity_id
_entity_poly.type
_entity_poly.pdbx_seq_one_letter_code
_entity_poly.pdbx_strand_id
1 'polypeptide(L)'
;MIIYWWDILSVIVRVDSKGRIVLPKDIRDKCGIKPCSRVLIEVKNSNEVLLRVIEKDPSEELAELLGDFKFTRKDRVRVEKLLLREIV
;
A
#
# COMPACT_ATOMS: atom_id res chain seq x y z
N MET A 1 -22.79 -12.46 -19.74
CA MET A 1 -22.18 -12.56 -18.38
C MET A 1 -20.74 -13.00 -18.58
N ILE A 2 -19.80 -12.06 -18.60
CA ILE A 2 -18.38 -12.35 -18.89
C ILE A 2 -17.69 -12.58 -17.56
N ILE A 3 -17.36 -13.84 -17.26
CA ILE A 3 -16.54 -14.19 -16.11
C ILE A 3 -15.09 -13.96 -16.58
N TYR A 4 -14.46 -12.87 -16.15
CA TYR A 4 -13.01 -12.71 -16.31
C TYR A 4 -12.34 -13.69 -15.37
N TRP A 5 -11.96 -14.86 -15.88
CA TRP A 5 -11.02 -15.74 -15.21
C TRP A 5 -9.70 -14.98 -15.08
N TRP A 6 -9.40 -14.49 -13.88
CA TRP A 6 -8.08 -13.99 -13.56
C TRP A 6 -7.14 -15.19 -13.58
N ASP A 7 -6.31 -15.31 -14.61
CA ASP A 7 -5.22 -16.29 -14.63
C ASP A 7 -4.29 -16.00 -13.45
N ILE A 8 -4.36 -16.84 -12.42
CA ILE A 8 -3.45 -16.82 -11.28
C ILE A 8 -2.12 -17.34 -11.81
N LEU A 9 -1.15 -16.42 -11.96
CA LEU A 9 0.23 -16.79 -12.27
C LEU A 9 0.93 -17.12 -10.95
N SER A 10 1.26 -18.40 -10.75
CA SER A 10 1.97 -18.87 -9.56
C SER A 10 3.30 -19.53 -9.96
N VAL A 11 4.34 -19.28 -9.16
CA VAL A 11 5.68 -19.82 -9.38
C VAL A 11 6.33 -20.04 -8.03
N ILE A 12 7.02 -21.18 -7.89
CA ILE A 12 7.80 -21.47 -6.69
C ILE A 12 9.20 -20.91 -6.88
N VAL A 13 9.61 -20.01 -5.98
CA VAL A 13 10.95 -19.43 -5.95
C VAL A 13 11.63 -19.78 -4.62
N ARG A 14 12.97 -19.75 -4.62
CA ARG A 14 13.75 -19.92 -3.40
C ARG A 14 14.18 -18.56 -2.86
N VAL A 15 14.18 -18.46 -1.54
CA VAL A 15 14.74 -17.32 -0.81
C VAL A 15 16.26 -17.48 -0.79
N ASP A 16 16.98 -16.41 -1.09
CA ASP A 16 18.45 -16.42 -1.01
C ASP A 16 18.96 -16.27 0.44
N SER A 17 20.27 -16.34 0.63
CA SER A 17 20.90 -16.21 1.96
C SER A 17 20.68 -14.85 2.64
N LYS A 18 20.18 -13.85 1.91
CA LYS A 18 19.88 -12.50 2.43
C LYS A 18 18.39 -12.27 2.60
N GLY A 19 17.55 -13.30 2.46
CA GLY A 19 16.10 -13.16 2.62
C GLY A 19 15.39 -12.57 1.39
N ARG A 20 16.05 -12.50 0.23
CA ARG A 20 15.47 -11.91 -0.99
C ARG A 20 14.84 -12.98 -1.86
N ILE A 21 13.76 -12.61 -2.55
CA ILE A 21 13.17 -13.40 -3.63
C ILE A 21 13.41 -12.71 -4.97
N VAL A 22 13.72 -13.50 -5.99
CA VAL A 22 13.75 -12.99 -7.36
C VAL A 22 12.32 -13.02 -7.88
N LEU A 23 11.76 -11.85 -8.22
CA LEU A 23 10.50 -11.80 -8.97
C LEU A 23 10.79 -12.17 -10.43
N PRO A 24 10.23 -13.29 -10.94
CA PRO A 24 10.40 -13.69 -12.33
C PRO A 24 9.89 -12.61 -13.29
N LYS A 25 10.45 -12.58 -14.50
CA LYS A 25 10.14 -11.56 -15.51
C LYS A 25 8.64 -11.43 -15.75
N ASP A 26 7.95 -12.54 -15.93
CA ASP A 26 6.51 -12.54 -16.27
C ASP A 26 5.64 -11.93 -15.17
N ILE A 27 5.98 -12.17 -13.89
CA ILE A 27 5.30 -11.54 -12.75
C ILE A 27 5.59 -10.03 -12.73
N ARG A 28 6.85 -9.63 -12.97
CA ARG A 28 7.21 -8.20 -13.01
C ARG A 28 6.47 -7.47 -14.12
N ASP A 29 6.44 -8.05 -15.32
CA ASP A 29 5.79 -7.45 -16.49
C ASP A 29 4.28 -7.34 -16.27
N LYS A 30 3.63 -8.38 -15.71
CA LYS A 30 2.19 -8.37 -15.39
C LYS A 30 1.82 -7.35 -14.31
N CYS A 31 2.70 -7.14 -13.33
CA CYS A 31 2.49 -6.20 -12.22
C CYS A 31 3.08 -4.81 -12.47
N GLY A 32 3.69 -4.54 -13.64
CA GLY A 32 4.34 -3.25 -13.94
C GLY A 32 5.58 -2.92 -13.11
N ILE A 33 6.23 -3.92 -12.49
CA ILE A 33 7.38 -3.71 -11.60
C ILE A 33 8.66 -3.51 -12.42
N LYS A 34 9.18 -2.29 -12.42
CA LYS A 34 10.45 -1.90 -13.04
C LYS A 34 11.59 -1.83 -12.01
N PRO A 35 12.87 -1.84 -12.44
CA PRO A 35 13.97 -1.48 -11.55
C PRO A 35 13.68 -0.17 -10.80
N CYS A 36 14.04 -0.11 -9.51
CA CYS A 36 13.77 1.01 -8.60
C CYS A 36 12.28 1.28 -8.26
N SER A 37 11.34 0.42 -8.68
CA SER A 37 9.95 0.54 -8.23
C SER A 37 9.84 0.36 -6.72
N ARG A 38 8.97 1.14 -6.08
CA ARG A 38 8.64 0.98 -4.66
C ARG A 38 7.53 -0.06 -4.53
N VAL A 39 7.71 -1.00 -3.60
CA VAL A 39 6.76 -2.07 -3.34
C VAL A 39 6.48 -2.09 -1.84
N LEU A 40 5.20 -2.02 -1.47
CA LEU A 40 4.75 -2.25 -0.11
C LEU A 40 4.77 -3.75 0.18
N ILE A 41 5.36 -4.13 1.31
CA ILE A 41 5.36 -5.50 1.80
C ILE A 41 4.50 -5.56 3.05
N GLU A 42 3.42 -6.33 3.01
CA GLU A 42 2.53 -6.54 4.16
C GLU A 42 2.45 -8.01 4.51
N VAL A 43 2.32 -8.29 5.80
CA VAL A 43 2.10 -9.64 6.32
C VAL A 43 0.61 -9.75 6.63
N LYS A 44 -0.13 -10.56 5.86
CA LYS A 44 -1.59 -10.72 6.06
C LYS A 44 -1.93 -11.79 7.11
N ASN A 45 -1.02 -12.74 7.34
CA ASN A 45 -1.12 -13.87 8.27
C ASN A 45 0.31 -14.37 8.62
N SER A 46 0.45 -15.46 9.36
CA SER A 46 1.77 -16.01 9.73
C SER A 46 2.63 -16.50 8.55
N ASN A 47 2.03 -16.77 7.38
CA ASN A 47 2.68 -17.39 6.22
C ASN A 47 2.40 -16.69 4.89
N GLU A 48 1.74 -15.54 4.90
CA GLU A 48 1.34 -14.81 3.69
C GLU A 48 1.95 -13.43 3.66
N VAL A 49 2.71 -13.17 2.57
CA VAL A 49 3.26 -11.86 2.26
C VAL A 49 2.54 -11.32 1.04
N LEU A 50 1.94 -10.14 1.18
CA LEU A 50 1.34 -9.39 0.09
C LEU A 50 2.32 -8.32 -0.38
N LEU A 51 2.54 -8.27 -1.69
CA LEU A 51 3.34 -7.25 -2.36
C LEU A 51 2.41 -6.34 -3.16
N ARG A 52 2.46 -5.03 -2.94
CA ARG A 52 1.71 -4.05 -3.72
C ARG A 52 2.65 -3.03 -4.32
N VAL A 53 2.51 -2.74 -5.62
CA VAL A 53 3.26 -1.67 -6.27
C VAL A 53 2.73 -0.34 -5.77
N ILE A 54 3.63 0.55 -5.35
CA ILE A 54 3.28 1.91 -4.92
C ILE A 54 3.72 2.86 -6.03
N GLU A 55 2.76 3.54 -6.66
CA GLU A 55 3.04 4.54 -7.69
C GLU A 55 3.37 5.93 -7.10
N LYS A 56 2.70 6.31 -6.01
CA LYS A 56 2.91 7.58 -5.28
C LYS A 56 3.17 7.33 -3.81
N ASP A 57 4.03 8.14 -3.19
CA ASP A 57 4.20 8.07 -1.74
C ASP A 57 2.85 8.38 -1.05
N PRO A 58 2.37 7.56 -0.10
CA PRO A 58 1.10 7.84 0.59
C PRO A 58 1.08 9.22 1.26
N SER A 59 2.23 9.73 1.68
CA SER A 59 2.36 11.07 2.25
C SER A 59 2.16 12.16 1.19
N GLU A 60 2.65 11.93 -0.02
CA GLU A 60 2.46 12.83 -1.16
C GLU A 60 1.00 12.80 -1.63
N GLU A 61 0.40 11.62 -1.71
CA GLU A 61 -1.03 11.46 -2.03
C GLU A 61 -1.92 12.13 -0.98
N LEU A 62 -1.58 11.97 0.31
CA LEU A 62 -2.26 12.66 1.40
C LEU A 62 -2.08 14.18 1.31
N ALA A 63 -0.88 14.66 0.97
CA ALA A 63 -0.61 16.08 0.80
C ALA A 63 -1.40 16.68 -0.39
N GLU A 64 -1.51 15.95 -1.51
CA GLU A 64 -2.36 16.33 -2.64
C GLU A 64 -3.85 16.38 -2.24
N LEU A 65 -4.33 15.36 -1.50
CA LEU A 65 -5.70 15.29 -1.00
C LEU A 65 -6.02 16.42 -0.02
N LEU A 66 -5.07 16.73 0.87
CA LEU A 66 -5.23 17.81 1.83
C LEU A 66 -5.11 19.18 1.16
N GLY A 67 -4.26 19.35 0.14
CA GLY A 67 -4.14 20.61 -0.61
C GLY A 67 -4.12 21.85 0.30
N ASP A 68 -5.10 22.75 0.11
CA ASP A 68 -5.28 23.96 0.91
C ASP A 68 -6.15 23.77 2.18
N PHE A 69 -6.34 22.53 2.63
CA PHE A 69 -7.22 22.22 3.77
C PHE A 69 -6.74 22.96 5.02
N LYS A 70 -7.51 23.98 5.41
CA LYS A 70 -7.32 24.73 6.64
C LYS A 70 -8.50 24.45 7.56
N PHE A 71 -8.20 23.98 8.77
CA PHE A 71 -9.20 23.87 9.83
C PHE A 71 -9.83 25.24 10.08
N THR A 72 -11.14 25.32 9.85
CA THR A 72 -11.90 26.51 10.22
C THR A 72 -11.95 26.61 11.75
N ARG A 73 -12.29 27.80 12.27
CA ARG A 73 -12.45 28.00 13.72
C ARG A 73 -13.46 27.02 14.33
N LYS A 74 -14.53 26.66 13.60
CA LYS A 74 -15.52 25.67 14.05
C LYS A 74 -14.93 24.27 14.13
N ASP A 75 -14.09 23.88 13.17
CA ASP A 75 -13.45 22.56 13.16
C ASP A 75 -12.49 22.41 14.34
N ARG A 76 -11.74 23.46 14.70
CA ARG A 76 -10.86 23.46 15.88
C ARG A 76 -11.63 23.23 17.18
N VAL A 77 -12.74 23.95 17.38
CA VAL A 77 -13.61 23.77 18.55
C VAL A 77 -14.20 22.36 18.60
N ARG A 78 -14.50 21.77 17.43
CA ARG A 78 -15.00 20.39 17.33
C ARG A 78 -13.92 19.37 17.69
N VAL A 79 -12.69 19.57 17.21
CA VAL A 79 -11.53 18.72 17.52
C VAL A 79 -11.18 18.76 19.00
N GLU A 80 -11.13 19.95 19.62
CA GLU A 80 -10.91 20.09 21.07
C GLU A 80 -11.95 19.31 21.88
N LYS A 81 -13.23 19.37 21.49
CA LYS A 81 -14.29 18.59 22.15
C LYS A 81 -14.17 17.09 21.95
N LEU A 82 -13.63 16.63 20.82
CA LEU A 82 -13.39 15.20 20.57
C LEU A 82 -12.21 14.68 21.41
N LEU A 83 -11.09 15.43 21.45
CA LEU A 83 -9.92 15.08 22.26
C LEU A 83 -10.27 14.98 23.76
N LEU A 84 -11.08 15.90 24.27
CA LEU A 84 -11.52 15.88 25.67
C LEU A 84 -12.42 14.67 26.01
N ARG A 85 -13.01 14.01 25.02
CA ARG A 85 -13.85 12.81 25.22
C ARG A 85 -13.04 11.50 25.19
N GLU A 86 -11.92 11.48 24.48
CA GLU A 86 -11.05 10.29 24.39
C GLU A 86 -10.11 10.13 25.60
N ILE A 87 -9.95 11.18 26.41
CA ILE A 87 -9.12 11.18 27.63
C ILE A 87 -9.91 10.71 28.87
N VAL A 88 -11.20 10.40 28.73
CA VAL A 88 -12.09 9.94 29.83
C VAL A 88 -12.43 8.46 29.68
#